data_AF-A0A921KYV3-F1
#
_entry.id   AF-A0A921KYV3-F1
#
_cell.length_a   1.000
_cell.length_b   1.000
_cell.length_c   1.000
_cell.angle_alpha   90.00
_cell.angle_beta   90.00
_cell.angle_gamma   90.00
#
_symmetry.space_group_name_H-M   'P 1'
#
loop_
_entity.id
_entity.type
_entity.pdbx_description
1 polymer ?
#
loop_
_entity_poly.entity_id
_entity_poly.type
_entity_poly.pdbx_seq_one_letter_code
_entity_poly.pdbx_strand_id
1 'polypeptide(L)' 'NAKKYIEEGNLGGKGSDNHKATVIGDTVGDPFKDTSGPSLNILIKLMSMVAIVMAGVTCAFSLL' A
#
# COMPACT_ATOMS: atom_id res chain seq x y z
N ASN A 1 6.19 -14.84 -0.58
CA ASN A 1 7.20 -13.76 -0.48
C ASN A 1 8.52 -14.21 -1.06
N ALA A 2 9.00 -13.49 -2.07
CA ALA A 2 10.27 -13.81 -2.73
C ALA A 2 11.45 -13.84 -1.74
N LYS A 3 11.51 -12.91 -0.79
CA LYS A 3 12.53 -12.91 0.27
C LYS A 3 12.54 -14.18 1.12
N LYS A 4 11.38 -14.61 1.64
CA LYS A 4 11.25 -15.85 2.44
C LYS A 4 11.65 -17.09 1.64
N TYR A 5 11.28 -17.13 0.36
CA TYR A 5 11.64 -18.24 -0.53
C TYR A 5 13.17 -18.40 -0.70
N ILE A 6 13.90 -17.29 -0.74
CA ILE A 6 15.38 -17.32 -0.79
C ILE A 6 15.99 -17.60 0.59
N GLU A 7 15.35 -17.15 1.67
CA GLU A 7 15.75 -17.49 3.04
C GLU A 7 15.61 -18.98 3.38
N GLU A 8 14.70 -19.69 2.71
CA GLU A 8 14.48 -21.14 2.83
C GLU A 8 15.54 -21.99 2.11
N GLY A 9 16.52 -21.36 1.46
CA GLY A 9 17.66 -22.03 0.83
C GLY A 9 17.57 -22.12 -0.70
N ASN A 10 16.47 -21.68 -1.30
CA ASN A 10 16.36 -21.62 -2.76
C ASN A 10 17.22 -20.46 -3.30
N LEU A 11 17.94 -20.70 -4.41
CA LEU A 11 18.73 -19.68 -5.11
C LEU A 11 19.90 -19.08 -4.27
N GLY A 12 20.55 -19.91 -3.44
CA GLY A 12 21.80 -19.56 -2.75
C GLY A 12 21.65 -19.25 -1.25
N GLY A 13 20.43 -19.19 -0.73
CA GLY A 13 20.20 -19.05 0.71
C GLY A 13 20.52 -17.67 1.29
N LYS A 14 20.46 -17.56 2.62
CA LYS A 14 20.77 -16.31 3.35
C LYS A 14 22.23 -15.90 3.14
N GLY A 15 22.42 -14.62 2.80
CA GLY A 15 23.75 -14.02 2.56
C GLY A 15 24.22 -14.04 1.11
N SER A 16 23.50 -14.72 0.21
CA SER A 16 23.74 -14.66 -1.24
C SER A 16 23.36 -13.30 -1.85
N ASP A 17 23.87 -13.01 -3.05
CA ASP A 17 23.52 -11.78 -3.77
C ASP A 17 22.01 -11.71 -4.09
N ASN A 18 21.39 -12.86 -4.35
CA ASN A 18 19.95 -12.96 -4.56
C ASN A 18 19.17 -12.60 -3.28
N HIS A 19 19.68 -12.98 -2.11
CA HIS A 19 19.08 -12.58 -0.83
C HIS A 19 19.14 -11.06 -0.64
N LYS A 20 20.29 -10.42 -0.88
CA LYS A 20 20.42 -8.96 -0.80
C LYS A 20 19.46 -8.24 -1.73
N ALA A 21 19.32 -8.71 -2.98
CA ALA A 21 18.37 -8.13 -3.93
C ALA A 21 16.91 -8.24 -3.43
N THR A 22 16.52 -9.39 -2.88
CA THR A 22 15.16 -9.55 -2.31
C THR A 22 14.92 -8.76 -1.02
N VAL A 23 15.95 -8.50 -0.22
CA VAL A 23 15.86 -7.61 0.95
C VAL A 23 15.57 -6.18 0.51
N ILE A 24 16.29 -5.68 -0.51
CA ILE A 24 16.05 -4.34 -1.06
C ILE A 24 14.62 -4.24 -1.63
N GLY A 25 14.18 -5.25 -2.39
CA GLY A 25 12.82 -5.31 -2.93
C GLY A 25 11.74 -5.32 -1.84
N ASP A 26 11.97 -6.03 -0.73
CA ASP A 26 11.05 -6.06 0.42
C ASP A 26 11.02 -4.69 1.11
N THR A 27 12.18 -4.07 1.37
CA THR A 27 12.27 -2.73 1.99
C THR A 27 11.60 -1.63 1.15
N VAL A 28 11.71 -1.71 -0.18
CA VAL A 28 11.00 -0.78 -1.08
C VAL A 28 9.50 -1.07 -1.11
N GLY A 29 9.09 -2.34 -0.97
CA GLY A 29 7.69 -2.77 -0.99
C GLY A 29 6.93 -2.60 0.31
N ASP A 30 7.62 -2.60 1.47
CA ASP A 30 7.02 -2.46 2.82
C ASP A 30 6.14 -1.20 2.93
N PRO A 31 6.58 0.00 2.52
CA PRO A 31 5.74 1.20 2.59
C PRO A 31 4.47 1.09 1.74
N PHE A 32 4.56 0.49 0.54
CA PHE A 32 3.43 0.38 -0.37
C PHE A 32 2.40 -0.65 0.11
N LYS A 33 2.85 -1.79 0.63
CA LYS A 33 1.96 -2.88 1.03
C LYS A 33 1.37 -2.67 2.43
N ASP A 34 2.12 -2.11 3.37
CA ASP A 34 1.70 -2.01 4.77
C ASP A 34 1.17 -0.61 5.14
N THR A 35 1.56 0.44 4.41
CA THR A 35 1.10 1.81 4.70
C THR A 35 0.15 2.31 3.61
N SER A 36 0.63 2.52 2.39
CA SER A 36 -0.16 3.16 1.32
C SER A 36 -1.35 2.32 0.85
N GLY A 37 -1.18 0.99 0.76
CA GLY A 37 -2.23 0.05 0.36
C GLY A 37 -3.47 0.12 1.26
N PRO A 38 -3.35 -0.09 2.58
CA PRO A 38 -4.47 0.06 3.52
C PRO A 38 -5.05 1.49 3.54
N SER A 39 -4.22 2.53 3.40
CA SER A 39 -4.68 3.93 3.38
C SER A 39 -5.61 4.26 2.21
N LEU A 40 -5.38 3.68 1.02
CA LEU A 40 -6.22 3.93 -0.15
C LEU A 40 -7.65 3.43 0.03
N ASN A 41 -7.84 2.27 0.67
CA ASN A 41 -9.17 1.75 0.96
C ASN A 41 -9.95 2.67 1.91
N ILE A 42 -9.26 3.18 2.94
CA ILE A 42 -9.85 4.13 3.90
C ILE A 42 -10.17 5.46 3.22
N LEU A 43 -9.28 5.96 2.37
CA LEU A 43 -9.46 7.19 1.63
C LEU A 43 -10.76 7.16 0.81
N ILE A 44 -10.98 6.10 0.03
CA ILE A 44 -12.19 5.96 -0.81
C ILE A 44 -13.46 5.92 0.06
N LYS A 45 -13.42 5.18 1.17
CA LYS A 45 -14.56 5.03 2.07
C LYS A 45 -14.91 6.33 2.78
N LEU A 46 -13.90 7.08 3.23
CA LEU A 46 -14.09 8.39 3.87
C LEU A 46 -14.53 9.46 2.86
N MET A 47 -13.90 9.53 1.68
CA MET A 47 -14.33 10.43 0.60
C MET A 47 -15.79 10.24 0.25
N SER A 48 -16.25 8.99 0.15
CA SER A 48 -17.66 8.67 -0.14
C SER A 48 -18.59 9.12 0.99
N MET A 49 -18.24 8.90 2.26
CA MET A 49 -19.04 9.37 3.39
C MET A 49 -19.11 10.90 3.47
N VAL A 50 -17.98 11.58 3.30
CA VAL A 50 -17.92 13.05 3.29
C VAL A 50 -18.76 13.61 2.14
N ALA A 51 -18.68 13.01 0.94
CA ALA A 51 -19.47 13.44 -0.21
C ALA A 51 -20.98 13.33 0.06
N ILE A 52 -21.45 12.24 0.69
CA ILE A 52 -22.87 12.05 1.03
C ILE A 52 -23.34 13.08 2.07
N VAL A 53 -22.56 13.27 3.14
CA VAL A 53 -22.91 14.24 4.21
C VAL A 53 -22.95 15.67 3.67
N MET A 54 -21.99 16.03 2.82
CA MET A 54 -21.90 17.37 2.25
C MET A 54 -22.83 17.60 1.06
N ALA A 55 -23.43 16.56 0.48
CA ALA A 55 -24.26 16.65 -0.73
C ALA A 55 -25.36 17.72 -0.61
N GLY A 56 -26.06 17.78 0.53
CA GLY A 56 -27.12 18.77 0.75
C GLY A 56 -26.61 20.21 0.77
N VAL A 57 -25.45 20.44 1.41
CA VAL A 57 -24.81 21.77 1.47
C VAL A 57 -24.26 22.17 0.11
N THR A 58 -23.57 21.25 -0.57
CA THR A 58 -23.00 21.47 -1.91
C THR A 58 -24.10 21.76 -2.94
N CYS A 59 -25.24 21.08 -2.91
CA CYS A 59 -26.36 21.39 -3.80
C CYS A 59 -27.00 22.76 -3.52
N ALA A 60 -27.04 23.21 -2.27
CA ALA A 60 -27.68 24.48 -1.90
C ALA A 60 -26.78 25.71 -2.13
N PHE A 61 -25.45 25.55 -2.08
CA PHE A 61 -24.48 26.65 -2.13
C PHE A 61 -23.41 26.50 -3.23
N SER A 62 -23.63 25.61 -4.21
CA SER A 62 -22.78 25.51 -5.40
C SER A 62 -22.67 26.88 -6.09
N LEU A 63 -21.45 27.41 -6.18
CA LEU A 63 -21.11 28.73 -6.76
C LEU A 63 -20.85 28.70 -8.27
N LEU A 64 -21.07 27.56 -8.91
CA LEU A 64 -20.95 27.35 -10.36
C LEU A 64 -22.28 27.56 -11.06
#